data_AF-A0A5E4L3K5-F1
#
_entry.id   AF-A0A5E4L3K5-F1
#
_cell.length_a   1.000
_cell.length_b   1.000
_cell.length_c   1.000
_cell.angle_alpha   90.00
_cell.angle_beta   90.00
_cell.angle_gamma   90.00
#
_symmetry.space_group_name_H-M   'P 1'
#
loop_
_entity.id
_entity.type
_entity.pdbx_description
1 polymer ?
#
loop_
_entity_poly.entity_id
_entity_poly.type
_entity_poly.pdbx_seq_one_letter_code
_entity_poly.pdbx_strand_id
1 'polypeptide(L)'
;MTENSVRKLGFWSAFVAFVAAFGFSVAQILQVVGVVGPPWDGILIYGFSLFIATPFMLALLALHYVTPDKKRFWSHAAVLFAVMYTIYVTLNYVVQLTAVIPYVAPDPILIQTPHSLFWTVDALGYIALGLATLFAVPLFVKQGLQRWLRWFFLANGLITPVIAFVYFYPNFSTTLLLLGLPWIVTAPGSMLLLALFFRRRSEL
;
A
#
# COMPACT_ATOMS: atom_id res chain seq x y z
N MET A 1 -12.84 -22.05 -8.02
CA MET A 1 -12.06 -21.21 -8.95
C MET A 1 -10.80 -21.98 -9.33
N THR A 2 -10.42 -22.05 -10.61
CA THR A 2 -9.21 -22.77 -11.05
C THR A 2 -7.94 -21.99 -10.66
N GLU A 3 -6.79 -22.66 -10.54
CA GLU A 3 -5.52 -21.99 -10.22
C GLU A 3 -5.19 -20.88 -11.23
N ASN A 4 -5.41 -21.12 -12.53
CA ASN A 4 -5.19 -20.12 -13.58
C ASN A 4 -6.06 -18.88 -13.42
N SER A 5 -7.32 -19.04 -13.01
CA SER A 5 -8.20 -17.90 -12.71
C SER A 5 -7.72 -17.11 -11.49
N VAL A 6 -7.25 -17.78 -10.44
CA VAL A 6 -6.64 -17.13 -9.26
C VAL A 6 -5.41 -16.32 -9.68
N ARG A 7 -4.52 -16.90 -10.50
CA ARG A 7 -3.31 -16.22 -11.00
C ARG A 7 -3.65 -15.00 -11.85
N LYS A 8 -4.62 -15.10 -12.75
CA LYS A 8 -5.08 -13.99 -13.58
C LYS A 8 -5.66 -12.85 -12.73
N LEU A 9 -6.46 -13.17 -11.72
CA LEU A 9 -6.97 -12.18 -10.76
C LEU A 9 -5.82 -11.54 -9.97
N GLY A 10 -4.86 -12.34 -9.50
CA GLY A 10 -3.68 -11.85 -8.79
C GLY A 10 -2.82 -10.91 -9.64
N PHE A 11 -2.62 -11.24 -10.93
CA PHE A 11 -1.90 -10.39 -11.87
C PHE A 11 -2.55 -9.01 -12.00
N TRP A 12 -3.84 -8.96 -12.36
CA TRP A 12 -4.54 -7.70 -12.57
C TRP A 12 -4.67 -6.88 -11.28
N SER A 13 -4.96 -7.53 -10.16
CA SER A 13 -5.04 -6.85 -8.87
C SER A 13 -3.68 -6.24 -8.47
N ALA A 14 -2.58 -6.97 -8.62
CA ALA A 14 -1.24 -6.45 -8.35
C ALA A 14 -0.83 -5.35 -9.33
N PHE A 15 -1.22 -5.46 -10.60
CA PHE A 15 -0.91 -4.45 -11.61
C PHE A 15 -1.67 -3.15 -11.40
N VAL A 16 -2.97 -3.22 -11.06
CA VAL A 16 -3.76 -2.04 -10.70
C VAL A 16 -3.18 -1.38 -9.45
N ALA A 17 -2.83 -2.17 -8.41
CA ALA A 17 -2.17 -1.65 -7.22
C ALA A 17 -0.85 -0.93 -7.56
N PHE A 18 -0.05 -1.50 -8.48
CA PHE A 18 1.18 -0.87 -8.96
C PHE A 18 0.92 0.49 -9.63
N VAL A 19 -0.02 0.56 -10.58
CA VAL A 19 -0.36 1.80 -11.28
C VAL A 19 -0.84 2.86 -10.28
N ALA A 20 -1.69 2.46 -9.33
CA ALA A 20 -2.19 3.33 -8.27
C ALA A 20 -1.06 3.82 -7.35
N ALA A 21 -0.15 2.94 -6.91
CA ALA A 21 0.97 3.31 -6.04
C ALA A 21 2.00 4.22 -6.75
N PHE A 22 2.21 3.99 -8.05
CA PHE A 22 3.01 4.88 -8.87
C PHE A 22 2.34 6.25 -9.03
N GLY A 23 1.03 6.29 -9.32
CA GLY A 23 0.25 7.53 -9.41
C GLY A 23 0.24 8.31 -8.09
N PHE A 24 0.07 7.63 -6.95
CA PHE A 24 0.20 8.21 -5.62
C PHE A 24 1.57 8.85 -5.42
N SER A 25 2.64 8.14 -5.80
CA SER A 25 4.01 8.62 -5.63
C SER A 25 4.26 9.88 -6.47
N VAL A 26 3.76 9.91 -7.70
CA VAL A 26 3.82 11.10 -8.56
C VAL A 26 3.03 12.26 -7.93
N ALA A 27 1.80 12.02 -7.49
CA ALA A 27 0.98 13.04 -6.83
C ALA A 27 1.64 13.61 -5.57
N GLN A 28 2.22 12.74 -4.73
CA GLN A 28 2.94 13.13 -3.52
C GLN A 28 4.15 14.00 -3.83
N ILE A 29 4.95 13.63 -4.85
CA ILE A 29 6.10 14.43 -5.28
C ILE A 29 5.61 15.81 -5.75
N LEU A 30 4.61 15.85 -6.63
CA LEU A 30 4.07 17.10 -7.18
C LEU A 30 3.49 18.03 -6.10
N GLN A 31 2.86 17.48 -5.07
CA GLN A 31 2.41 18.24 -3.89
C GLN A 31 3.61 18.82 -3.13
N VAL A 32 4.60 17.98 -2.80
CA VAL A 32 5.77 18.40 -1.99
C VAL A 32 6.58 19.49 -2.68
N VAL A 33 6.71 19.46 -4.00
CA VAL A 33 7.42 20.51 -4.76
C VAL A 33 6.53 21.72 -5.10
N GLY A 34 5.25 21.71 -4.71
CA GLY A 34 4.32 22.83 -4.89
C GLY A 34 3.76 22.99 -6.31
N VAL A 35 3.82 21.95 -7.15
CA VAL A 35 3.25 21.98 -8.52
C VAL A 35 1.73 21.80 -8.50
N VAL A 36 1.20 21.01 -7.56
CA VAL A 36 -0.23 20.81 -7.37
C VAL A 36 -0.62 21.28 -5.97
N GLY A 37 -1.69 22.07 -5.87
CA GLY A 37 -2.22 22.59 -4.62
C GLY A 37 -3.71 22.25 -4.39
N PRO A 38 -4.29 22.75 -3.29
CA PRO A 38 -5.67 22.44 -2.90
C PRO A 38 -6.72 22.82 -3.95
N PRO A 39 -7.78 22.01 -4.14
CA PRO A 39 -8.03 20.71 -3.50
C PRO A 39 -7.41 19.52 -4.24
N TRP A 40 -6.76 19.76 -5.38
CA TRP A 40 -6.31 18.71 -6.30
C TRP A 40 -5.20 17.84 -5.75
N ASP A 41 -4.33 18.40 -4.90
CA ASP A 41 -3.29 17.65 -4.22
C ASP A 41 -3.89 16.53 -3.35
N GLY A 42 -4.88 16.87 -2.51
CA GLY A 42 -5.63 15.91 -1.71
C GLY A 42 -6.40 14.90 -2.56
N ILE A 43 -7.14 15.37 -3.58
CA ILE A 43 -7.93 14.49 -4.45
C ILE A 43 -7.04 13.43 -5.12
N LEU A 44 -5.89 13.83 -5.67
CA LEU A 44 -4.99 12.91 -6.36
C LEU A 44 -4.34 11.93 -5.38
N ILE A 45 -3.83 12.40 -4.24
CA ILE A 45 -3.17 11.56 -3.24
C ILE A 45 -4.15 10.54 -2.67
N TYR A 46 -5.29 10.99 -2.15
CA TYR A 46 -6.30 10.11 -1.55
C TYR A 46 -6.95 9.19 -2.59
N GLY A 47 -7.22 9.71 -3.79
CA GLY A 47 -7.77 8.94 -4.90
C GLY A 47 -6.86 7.79 -5.30
N PHE A 48 -5.60 8.08 -5.65
CA PHE A 48 -4.66 7.02 -6.01
C PHE A 48 -4.43 6.04 -4.87
N SER A 49 -4.28 6.52 -3.64
CA SER A 49 -4.04 5.63 -2.48
C SER A 49 -5.24 4.68 -2.22
N LEU A 50 -6.47 5.16 -2.40
CA LEU A 50 -7.68 4.33 -2.32
C LEU A 50 -7.66 3.18 -3.36
N PHE A 51 -7.19 3.45 -4.58
CA PHE A 51 -7.03 2.43 -5.63
C PHE A 51 -5.88 1.45 -5.40
N ILE A 52 -5.02 1.67 -4.40
CA ILE A 52 -4.02 0.67 -3.98
C ILE A 52 -4.68 -0.40 -3.10
N ALA A 53 -5.57 0.00 -2.20
CA ALA A 53 -6.04 -0.79 -1.06
C ALA A 53 -6.64 -2.14 -1.45
N THR A 54 -7.81 -2.13 -2.10
CA THR A 54 -8.51 -3.36 -2.48
C THR A 54 -7.69 -4.20 -3.46
N PRO A 55 -7.06 -3.65 -4.51
CA PRO A 55 -6.26 -4.46 -5.42
C PRO A 55 -5.03 -5.11 -4.75
N PHE A 56 -4.36 -4.44 -3.82
CA PHE A 56 -3.28 -5.04 -3.04
C PHE A 56 -3.77 -6.20 -2.17
N MET A 57 -4.88 -6.03 -1.46
CA MET A 57 -5.50 -7.09 -0.66
C MET A 57 -5.88 -8.30 -1.53
N LEU A 58 -6.53 -8.08 -2.67
CA LEU A 58 -6.90 -9.15 -3.60
C LEU A 58 -5.68 -9.86 -4.20
N ALA A 59 -4.58 -9.13 -4.46
CA ALA A 59 -3.34 -9.74 -4.91
C ALA A 59 -2.72 -10.66 -3.83
N LEU A 60 -2.76 -10.28 -2.55
CA LEU A 60 -2.31 -11.14 -1.46
C LEU A 60 -3.26 -12.32 -1.19
N LEU A 61 -4.56 -12.14 -1.38
CA LEU A 61 -5.52 -13.23 -1.34
C LEU A 61 -5.23 -14.26 -2.45
N ALA A 62 -4.99 -13.79 -3.67
CA ALA A 62 -4.57 -14.65 -4.77
C ALA A 62 -3.24 -15.36 -4.46
N LEU A 63 -2.29 -14.66 -3.83
CA LEU A 63 -1.02 -15.23 -3.40
C LEU A 63 -1.22 -16.36 -2.38
N HIS A 64 -2.14 -16.18 -1.42
CA HIS A 64 -2.51 -17.22 -0.45
C HIS A 64 -3.00 -18.50 -1.15
N TYR A 65 -3.90 -18.36 -2.12
CA TYR A 65 -4.47 -19.52 -2.82
C TYR A 65 -3.47 -20.28 -3.72
N VAL A 66 -2.38 -19.63 -4.17
CA VAL A 66 -1.31 -20.30 -4.93
C VAL A 66 -0.11 -20.71 -4.06
N THR A 67 -0.20 -20.51 -2.74
CA THR A 67 0.86 -20.84 -1.78
C THR A 67 0.73 -22.30 -1.30
N PRO A 68 1.82 -23.09 -1.28
CA PRO A 68 1.79 -24.45 -0.72
C PRO A 68 1.42 -24.49 0.77
N ASP A 69 0.74 -25.57 1.21
CA ASP A 69 0.20 -25.69 2.57
C ASP A 69 1.23 -25.45 3.68
N LYS A 70 2.48 -25.90 3.50
CA LYS A 70 3.57 -25.71 4.47
C LYS A 70 3.87 -24.24 4.81
N LYS A 71 3.47 -23.29 3.95
CA LYS A 71 3.68 -21.84 4.14
C LYS A 71 2.38 -21.08 4.36
N ARG A 72 1.26 -21.79 4.49
CA ARG A 72 -0.08 -21.20 4.48
C ARG A 72 -0.32 -20.23 5.63
N PHE A 73 0.22 -20.51 6.81
CA PHE A 73 0.20 -19.61 7.96
C PHE A 73 0.72 -18.20 7.60
N TRP A 74 1.90 -18.12 7.00
CA TRP A 74 2.53 -16.85 6.61
C TRP A 74 1.69 -16.08 5.58
N SER A 75 1.18 -16.78 4.58
CA SER A 75 0.32 -16.16 3.57
C SER A 75 -1.02 -15.69 4.13
N HIS A 76 -1.59 -16.42 5.09
CA HIS A 76 -2.84 -16.02 5.74
C HIS A 76 -2.62 -14.80 6.63
N ALA A 77 -1.53 -14.76 7.41
CA ALA A 77 -1.14 -13.59 8.19
C ALA A 77 -0.97 -12.35 7.29
N ALA A 78 -0.31 -12.49 6.14
CA ALA A 78 -0.17 -11.41 5.17
C ALA A 78 -1.54 -10.88 4.68
N VAL A 79 -2.51 -11.77 4.42
CA VAL A 79 -3.88 -11.38 4.04
C VAL A 79 -4.59 -10.65 5.18
N LEU A 80 -4.48 -11.11 6.43
CA LEU A 80 -5.12 -10.43 7.58
C LEU A 80 -4.63 -8.99 7.72
N PHE A 81 -3.33 -8.75 7.61
CA PHE A 81 -2.78 -7.39 7.64
C PHE A 81 -3.18 -6.57 6.40
N ALA A 82 -3.31 -7.18 5.23
CA ALA A 82 -3.81 -6.49 4.03
C ALA A 82 -5.28 -6.06 4.16
N VAL A 83 -6.09 -6.86 4.86
CA VAL A 83 -7.48 -6.51 5.21
C VAL A 83 -7.49 -5.30 6.16
N MET A 84 -6.65 -5.31 7.21
CA MET A 84 -6.51 -4.17 8.12
C MET A 84 -6.11 -2.89 7.38
N TYR A 85 -5.08 -2.98 6.51
CA TYR A 85 -4.68 -1.86 5.65
C TYR A 85 -5.86 -1.33 4.84
N THR A 86 -6.57 -2.23 4.15
CA THR A 86 -7.70 -1.85 3.29
C THR A 86 -8.80 -1.14 4.07
N ILE A 87 -9.14 -1.62 5.27
CA ILE A 87 -10.15 -1.00 6.12
C ILE A 87 -9.72 0.42 6.53
N TYR A 88 -8.51 0.58 7.07
CA TYR A 88 -8.05 1.89 7.55
C TYR A 88 -7.92 2.92 6.43
N VAL A 89 -7.33 2.52 5.30
CA VAL A 89 -7.17 3.40 4.15
C VAL A 89 -8.50 3.77 3.51
N THR A 90 -9.42 2.80 3.36
CA THR A 90 -10.74 3.08 2.78
C THR A 90 -11.52 4.01 3.69
N LEU A 91 -11.53 3.75 5.00
CA LEU A 91 -12.16 4.64 5.99
C LEU A 91 -11.60 6.05 5.87
N ASN A 92 -10.27 6.19 5.86
CA ASN A 92 -9.64 7.50 5.81
C ASN A 92 -9.95 8.26 4.52
N TYR A 93 -9.58 7.69 3.37
CA TYR A 93 -9.62 8.44 2.12
C TYR A 93 -11.02 8.64 1.58
N VAL A 94 -11.97 7.73 1.86
CA VAL A 94 -13.38 8.00 1.54
C VAL A 94 -13.87 9.20 2.35
N VAL A 95 -13.58 9.26 3.65
CA VAL A 95 -13.95 10.44 4.47
C VAL A 95 -13.31 11.71 3.94
N GLN A 96 -12.01 11.71 3.61
CA GLN A 96 -11.35 12.89 3.06
C GLN A 96 -11.99 13.34 1.74
N LEU A 97 -12.25 12.40 0.83
CA LEU A 97 -12.78 12.69 -0.51
C LEU A 97 -14.26 13.09 -0.50
N THR A 98 -15.08 12.57 0.42
CA THR A 98 -16.54 12.76 0.38
C THR A 98 -17.09 13.67 1.47
N ALA A 99 -16.39 13.82 2.61
CA ALA A 99 -16.87 14.55 3.78
C ALA A 99 -15.99 15.73 4.21
N VAL A 100 -14.75 15.81 3.69
CA VAL A 100 -13.83 16.92 4.00
C VAL A 100 -13.66 17.83 2.79
N ILE A 101 -13.02 17.35 1.72
CA ILE A 101 -12.65 18.15 0.54
C ILE A 101 -13.84 18.91 -0.10
N PRO A 102 -15.05 18.32 -0.23
CA PRO A 102 -16.17 19.01 -0.88
C PRO A 102 -16.78 20.17 -0.08
N TYR A 103 -16.46 20.31 1.21
CA TYR A 103 -17.13 21.25 2.11
C TYR A 103 -16.21 22.40 2.53
N VAL A 104 -16.77 23.61 2.60
CA VAL A 104 -16.02 24.83 3.00
C VAL A 104 -15.66 24.82 4.49
N ALA A 105 -16.51 24.23 5.34
CA ALA A 105 -16.33 24.13 6.78
C ALA A 105 -16.65 22.70 7.24
N PRO A 106 -15.79 21.71 6.94
CA PRO A 106 -15.98 20.34 7.40
C PRO A 106 -15.78 20.25 8.91
N ASP A 107 -16.35 19.21 9.54
CA ASP A 107 -16.12 18.95 10.96
C ASP A 107 -14.60 18.75 11.21
N PRO A 108 -13.98 19.54 12.11
CA PRO A 108 -12.55 19.44 12.40
C PRO A 108 -12.07 18.03 12.79
N ILE A 109 -12.94 17.19 13.38
CA ILE A 109 -12.58 15.82 13.75
C ILE A 109 -12.32 14.92 12.52
N LEU A 110 -12.89 15.28 11.37
CA LEU A 110 -12.76 14.53 10.12
C LEU A 110 -11.52 14.92 9.31
N ILE A 111 -10.93 16.09 9.59
CA ILE A 111 -9.83 16.62 8.78
C ILE A 111 -8.54 15.83 9.07
N GLN A 112 -7.89 15.34 8.02
CA GLN A 112 -6.54 14.78 8.15
C GLN A 112 -5.52 15.93 8.23
N THR A 113 -4.93 16.11 9.41
CA THR A 113 -3.79 16.98 9.68
C THR A 113 -2.79 16.22 10.56
N PRO A 114 -1.51 16.62 10.61
CA PRO A 114 -0.55 15.96 11.49
C PRO A 114 -1.09 15.82 12.92
N HIS A 115 -1.04 14.59 13.45
CA HIS A 115 -1.56 14.18 14.76
C HIS A 115 -3.08 14.18 14.93
N SER A 116 -3.87 14.36 13.86
CA SER A 116 -5.31 14.16 13.92
C SER A 116 -5.71 12.68 14.00
N LEU A 117 -6.99 12.42 14.25
CA LEU A 117 -7.55 11.07 14.25
C LEU A 117 -7.25 10.35 12.93
N PHE A 118 -7.55 11.00 11.80
CA PHE A 118 -7.37 10.41 10.48
C PHE A 118 -5.89 10.26 10.08
N TRP A 119 -5.01 11.12 10.58
CA TRP A 119 -3.55 10.92 10.46
C TRP A 119 -3.07 9.66 11.18
N THR A 120 -3.61 9.39 12.37
CA THR A 120 -3.29 8.19 13.15
C THR A 120 -3.85 6.93 12.49
N VAL A 121 -5.08 7.00 11.97
CA VAL A 121 -5.69 5.90 11.19
C VAL A 121 -4.86 5.61 9.93
N ASP A 122 -4.39 6.64 9.24
CA ASP A 122 -3.51 6.51 8.07
C ASP A 122 -2.22 5.77 8.42
N ALA A 123 -1.56 6.18 9.53
CA ALA A 123 -0.36 5.54 10.04
C ALA A 123 -0.58 4.03 10.28
N LEU A 124 -1.68 3.67 10.95
CA LEU A 124 -2.04 2.27 11.20
C LEU A 124 -2.26 1.49 9.90
N GLY A 125 -2.85 2.13 8.89
CA GLY A 125 -2.97 1.59 7.54
C GLY A 125 -1.61 1.23 6.95
N TYR A 126 -0.69 2.19 6.84
CA TYR A 126 0.64 1.93 6.25
C TYR A 126 1.48 0.95 7.07
N ILE A 127 1.31 0.93 8.40
CA ILE A 127 1.91 -0.11 9.26
C ILE A 127 1.37 -1.49 8.91
N ALA A 128 0.06 -1.63 8.74
CA ALA A 128 -0.55 -2.89 8.34
C ALA A 128 -0.10 -3.33 6.94
N LEU A 129 0.04 -2.42 5.97
CA LEU A 129 0.62 -2.72 4.66
C LEU A 129 2.06 -3.25 4.81
N GLY A 130 2.87 -2.57 5.60
CA GLY A 130 4.24 -2.97 5.91
C GLY A 130 4.33 -4.39 6.48
N LEU A 131 3.51 -4.68 7.49
CA LEU A 131 3.40 -6.01 8.09
C LEU A 131 2.91 -7.05 7.08
N ALA A 132 1.91 -6.73 6.24
CA ALA A 132 1.45 -7.63 5.19
C ALA A 132 2.60 -8.04 4.25
N THR A 133 3.43 -7.08 3.83
CA THR A 133 4.62 -7.37 3.02
C THR A 133 5.66 -8.19 3.78
N LEU A 134 5.90 -7.91 5.06
CA LEU A 134 6.86 -8.65 5.88
C LEU A 134 6.44 -10.12 6.08
N PHE A 135 5.17 -10.38 6.38
CA PHE A 135 4.63 -11.74 6.55
C PHE A 135 4.59 -12.53 5.23
N ALA A 136 4.57 -11.86 4.08
CA ALA A 136 4.67 -12.52 2.77
C ALA A 136 6.12 -12.87 2.38
N VAL A 137 7.15 -12.31 3.03
CA VAL A 137 8.58 -12.60 2.71
C VAL A 137 8.91 -14.11 2.69
N PRO A 138 8.50 -14.94 3.66
CA PRO A 138 8.81 -16.38 3.68
C PRO A 138 8.23 -17.18 2.51
N LEU A 139 7.24 -16.62 1.79
CA LEU A 139 6.57 -17.29 0.68
C LEU A 139 7.51 -17.48 -0.51
N PHE A 140 8.40 -16.53 -0.73
CA PHE A 140 9.26 -16.45 -1.91
C PHE A 140 10.60 -17.20 -1.75
N VAL A 141 11.01 -17.94 -2.78
CA VAL A 141 12.31 -18.62 -2.82
C VAL A 141 13.45 -17.66 -3.18
N LYS A 142 14.68 -17.98 -2.79
CA LYS A 142 15.88 -17.14 -2.98
C LYS A 142 16.47 -17.19 -4.40
N GLN A 143 15.67 -17.46 -5.43
CA GLN A 143 16.12 -17.63 -6.81
C GLN A 143 15.22 -16.86 -7.81
N GLY A 144 15.82 -16.41 -8.92
CA GLY A 144 15.11 -15.76 -10.02
C GLY A 144 14.28 -14.54 -9.61
N LEU A 145 13.10 -14.37 -10.22
CA LEU A 145 12.17 -13.26 -9.92
C LEU A 145 11.73 -13.25 -8.44
N GLN A 146 11.55 -14.43 -7.84
CA GLN A 146 11.13 -14.53 -6.44
C GLN A 146 12.17 -13.98 -5.47
N ARG A 147 13.47 -14.04 -5.81
CA ARG A 147 14.53 -13.38 -5.01
C ARG A 147 14.31 -11.88 -4.94
N TRP A 148 14.03 -11.24 -6.08
CA TRP A 148 13.78 -9.80 -6.15
C TRP A 148 12.49 -9.42 -5.43
N LEU A 149 11.41 -10.17 -5.68
CA LEU A 149 10.13 -9.98 -4.99
C LEU A 149 10.30 -10.06 -3.47
N ARG A 150 11.08 -11.04 -2.99
CA ARG A 150 11.43 -11.19 -1.57
C ARG A 150 12.15 -9.95 -1.01
N TRP A 151 13.14 -9.43 -1.73
CA TRP A 151 13.89 -8.26 -1.28
C TRP A 151 13.03 -7.00 -1.24
N PHE A 152 12.19 -6.78 -2.24
CA PHE A 152 11.27 -5.63 -2.26
C PHE A 152 10.24 -5.71 -1.14
N PHE A 153 9.63 -6.87 -0.90
CA PHE A 153 8.71 -7.08 0.21
C PHE A 153 9.39 -6.89 1.57
N LEU A 154 10.63 -7.40 1.71
CA LEU A 154 11.40 -7.22 2.93
C LEU A 154 11.77 -5.75 3.15
N ALA A 155 12.26 -5.07 2.13
CA ALA A 155 12.60 -3.66 2.20
C ALA A 155 11.38 -2.81 2.56
N ASN A 156 10.25 -3.06 1.90
CA ASN A 156 8.99 -2.38 2.20
C ASN A 156 8.54 -2.61 3.66
N GLY A 157 8.59 -3.85 4.13
CA GLY A 157 8.28 -4.18 5.52
C GLY A 157 9.23 -3.54 6.53
N LEU A 158 10.53 -3.46 6.22
CA LEU A 158 11.55 -2.86 7.08
C LEU A 158 11.55 -1.33 7.07
N ILE A 159 10.93 -0.68 6.09
CA ILE A 159 10.69 0.77 6.08
C ILE A 159 9.57 1.15 7.07
N THR A 160 8.70 0.21 7.45
CA THR A 160 7.56 0.45 8.35
C THR A 160 7.92 1.16 9.67
N PRO A 161 8.97 0.79 10.41
CA PRO A 161 9.36 1.52 11.61
C PRO A 161 9.79 2.97 11.33
N VAL A 162 10.39 3.23 10.17
CA VAL A 162 10.74 4.59 9.72
C VAL A 162 9.47 5.38 9.42
N ILE A 163 8.51 4.77 8.72
CA ILE A 163 7.19 5.38 8.47
C ILE A 163 6.47 5.67 9.79
N ALA A 164 6.41 4.70 10.71
CA ALA A 164 5.81 4.90 12.02
C ALA A 164 6.48 6.07 12.77
N PHE A 165 7.80 6.16 12.71
CA PHE A 165 8.52 7.30 13.27
C PHE A 165 8.08 8.62 12.62
N VAL A 166 8.00 8.70 11.28
CA VAL A 166 7.52 9.90 10.57
C VAL A 166 6.11 10.31 11.00
N TYR A 167 5.20 9.36 11.17
CA TYR A 167 3.81 9.63 11.56
C TYR A 167 3.68 10.06 13.03
N PHE A 168 4.44 9.45 13.94
CA PHE A 168 4.28 9.63 15.39
C PHE A 168 5.28 10.60 16.01
N TYR A 169 6.24 11.13 15.24
CA TYR A 169 7.17 12.13 15.75
C TYR A 169 6.44 13.43 16.10
N PRO A 170 6.67 14.06 17.28
CA PRO A 170 5.84 15.17 17.76
C PRO A 170 5.78 16.42 16.89
N ASN A 171 6.78 16.64 16.04
CA ASN A 171 6.88 17.82 15.19
C ASN A 171 6.93 17.41 13.73
N PHE A 172 5.82 17.62 13.00
CA PHE A 172 5.79 17.38 11.56
C PHE A 172 6.67 18.38 10.80
N SER A 173 7.37 17.89 9.78
CA SER A 173 8.05 18.72 8.80
C SER A 173 8.15 17.98 7.46
N THR A 174 8.27 18.73 6.37
CA THR A 174 8.48 18.14 5.04
C THR A 174 9.79 17.34 4.99
N THR A 175 10.85 17.79 5.66
CA THR A 175 12.12 17.05 5.76
C THR A 175 11.95 15.70 6.46
N LEU A 176 11.11 15.64 7.51
CA LEU A 176 10.77 14.39 8.17
C LEU A 176 10.01 13.45 7.21
N LEU A 177 9.06 13.99 6.43
CA LEU A 177 8.32 13.22 5.43
C LEU A 177 9.26 12.58 4.39
N LEU A 178 10.38 13.23 4.05
CA LEU A 178 11.36 12.69 3.11
C LEU A 178 12.06 11.40 3.61
N LEU A 179 12.04 11.11 4.92
CA LEU A 179 12.53 9.81 5.41
C LEU A 179 11.67 8.64 4.89
N GLY A 180 10.43 8.91 4.50
CA GLY A 180 9.52 7.96 3.86
C GLY A 180 9.77 7.75 2.36
N LEU A 181 10.67 8.51 1.72
CA LEU A 181 10.96 8.42 0.28
C LEU A 181 11.23 6.99 -0.22
N PRO A 182 11.93 6.11 0.51
CA PRO A 182 12.14 4.74 0.05
C PRO A 182 10.83 4.01 -0.32
N TRP A 183 9.70 4.35 0.30
CA TRP A 183 8.40 3.78 0.01
C TRP A 183 7.95 3.98 -1.45
N ILE A 184 8.29 5.12 -2.06
CA ILE A 184 8.00 5.45 -3.47
C ILE A 184 8.59 4.41 -4.44
N VAL A 185 9.66 3.72 -4.02
CA VAL A 185 10.28 2.66 -4.81
C VAL A 185 9.83 1.28 -4.33
N THR A 186 9.83 1.06 -3.01
CA THR A 186 9.60 -0.29 -2.46
C THR A 186 8.17 -0.76 -2.61
N ALA A 187 7.16 0.12 -2.45
CA ALA A 187 5.77 -0.27 -2.57
C ALA A 187 5.35 -0.53 -4.04
N PRO A 188 5.54 0.40 -5.00
CA PRO A 188 5.25 0.13 -6.40
C PRO A 188 6.07 -1.05 -6.94
N GLY A 189 7.36 -1.13 -6.58
CA GLY A 189 8.22 -2.25 -6.99
C GLY A 189 7.74 -3.60 -6.47
N SER A 190 7.25 -3.66 -5.22
CA SER A 190 6.64 -4.87 -4.66
C SER A 190 5.41 -5.31 -5.46
N MET A 191 4.51 -4.38 -5.78
CA MET A 191 3.28 -4.66 -6.53
C MET A 191 3.57 -5.08 -7.98
N LEU A 192 4.52 -4.41 -8.64
CA LEU A 192 4.95 -4.77 -9.99
C LEU A 192 5.57 -6.17 -10.04
N LEU A 193 6.51 -6.47 -9.14
CA LEU A 193 7.14 -7.79 -9.08
C LEU A 193 6.13 -8.90 -8.74
N LEU A 194 5.13 -8.60 -7.92
CA LEU A 194 4.04 -9.52 -7.61
C LEU A 194 3.17 -9.79 -8.85
N ALA A 195 2.83 -8.76 -9.63
CA ALA A 195 2.13 -8.93 -10.90
C ALA A 195 2.95 -9.83 -11.84
N LEU A 196 4.24 -9.54 -12.03
CA LEU A 196 5.13 -10.35 -12.88
C LEU A 196 5.25 -11.80 -12.39
N PHE A 197 5.18 -12.02 -11.08
CA PHE A 197 5.16 -13.36 -10.49
C PHE A 197 3.92 -14.16 -10.91
N PHE A 198 2.75 -13.53 -10.92
CA PHE A 198 1.53 -14.19 -11.38
C PHE A 198 1.54 -14.48 -12.89
N ARG A 199 2.05 -13.56 -13.71
CA ARG A 199 2.12 -13.73 -15.18
C ARG A 199 2.96 -14.94 -15.60
N ARG A 200 4.16 -15.11 -15.03
CA ARG A 200 5.09 -16.19 -15.43
C ARG A 200 4.56 -17.62 -15.19
N ARG A 201 3.48 -17.77 -14.43
CA ARG A 201 2.93 -19.07 -14.05
C ARG A 201 1.51 -19.30 -14.58
N SER A 202 0.90 -18.30 -15.21
CA SER A 202 -0.38 -18.46 -15.93
C SER A 202 -0.19 -18.88 -17.39
N GLU A 203 1.04 -18.78 -17.91
CA GLU A 203 1.43 -19.16 -19.28
C GLU A 203 1.97 -20.60 -19.38
N LEU A 204 1.88 -21.38 -18.30
CA LEU A 204 2.20 -22.81 -18.20
C LEU A 204 0.93 -23.60 -17.85
#